data_AF-A0A1X6ZAK2-F1
#
_entry.id   AF-A0A1X6ZAK2-F1
#
_cell.length_a   1.000
_cell.length_b   1.000
_cell.length_c   1.000
_cell.angle_alpha   90.00
_cell.angle_beta   90.00
_cell.angle_gamma   90.00
#
_symmetry.space_group_name_H-M   'P 1'
#
loop_
_entity.id
_entity.type
_entity.pdbx_description
1 polymer ?
#
loop_
_entity_poly.entity_id
_entity_poly.type
_entity_poly.pdbx_seq_one_letter_code
_entity_poly.pdbx_strand_id
1 'polypeptide(L)'
;MQEESIVNTPSGQFLPKWFWIIIGLQIIIVSVFALSTLFNPPPDFNYTTMAYITRNLTAVLAVILAVWLRSHAALFVALAARVVTDIVDATTVFTMNATYLKSAVPMVVALLIIPALVGMVFLWRRIKQEKRRS
;
A
#
# COMPACT_ATOMS: atom_id res chain seq x y z
N MET A 1 -5.51 31.45 12.66
CA MET A 1 -4.94 30.20 13.20
C MET A 1 -6.00 29.14 12.98
N GLN A 2 -5.96 28.42 11.86
CA GLN A 2 -6.96 27.40 11.52
C GLN A 2 -6.70 26.17 12.38
N GLU A 3 -7.70 25.76 13.17
CA GLU A 3 -7.72 24.45 13.82
C GLU A 3 -7.49 23.38 12.77
N GLU A 4 -6.40 22.61 12.90
CA GLU A 4 -6.32 21.29 12.29
C GLU A 4 -7.59 20.55 12.75
N SER A 5 -8.50 20.25 11.82
CA SER A 5 -9.62 19.36 12.09
C SER A 5 -9.04 17.97 12.36
N ILE A 6 -8.64 17.75 13.61
CA ILE A 6 -8.22 16.45 14.10
C ILE A 6 -9.38 15.52 13.79
N VAL A 7 -9.19 14.60 12.85
CA VAL A 7 -10.14 13.53 12.56
C VAL A 7 -10.26 12.69 13.84
N ASN A 8 -11.18 13.11 14.70
CA ASN A 8 -11.55 12.42 15.91
C ASN A 8 -12.29 11.16 15.47
N THR A 9 -11.55 10.05 15.41
CA THR A 9 -12.15 8.73 15.39
C THR A 9 -13.01 8.60 16.64
N PRO A 10 -14.31 8.26 16.52
CA PRO A 10 -15.15 7.90 17.66
C PRO A 10 -14.41 6.93 18.59
N SER A 11 -14.61 7.08 19.90
CA SER A 11 -13.96 6.25 20.93
C SER A 11 -14.15 4.76 20.63
N GLY A 12 -13.05 4.03 20.48
CA GLY A 12 -13.04 2.59 20.21
C GLY A 12 -12.85 2.16 18.74
N GLN A 13 -12.83 3.10 17.78
CA GLN A 13 -12.59 2.73 16.38
C GLN A 13 -11.09 2.58 16.07
N PHE A 14 -10.67 1.40 15.57
CA PHE A 14 -9.27 1.12 15.19
C PHE A 14 -8.75 2.07 14.10
N LEU A 15 -9.53 2.29 13.04
CA LEU A 15 -9.20 3.18 11.92
C LEU A 15 -10.44 3.96 11.46
N PRO A 16 -10.29 5.24 11.06
CA PRO A 16 -11.39 6.04 10.54
C PRO A 16 -11.91 5.48 9.21
N LYS A 17 -13.19 5.75 8.87
CA LYS A 17 -13.86 5.19 7.68
C LYS A 17 -13.10 5.45 6.37
N TRP A 18 -12.53 6.64 6.19
CA TRP A 18 -11.76 6.97 4.99
C TRP A 18 -10.47 6.13 4.84
N PHE A 19 -9.87 5.68 5.94
CA PHE A 19 -8.67 4.86 5.89
C PHE A 19 -8.96 3.47 5.32
N TRP A 20 -10.17 2.95 5.54
CA TRP A 20 -10.62 1.69 4.93
C TRP A 20 -10.69 1.76 3.41
N ILE A 21 -10.88 2.95 2.82
CA ILE A 21 -10.77 3.16 1.37
C ILE A 21 -9.34 2.92 0.93
N ILE A 22 -8.34 3.43 1.66
CA ILE A 22 -6.92 3.19 1.35
C ILE A 22 -6.60 1.71 1.46
N ILE A 23 -7.02 1.04 2.54
CA ILE A 23 -6.80 -0.40 2.71
C ILE A 23 -7.45 -1.18 1.58
N GLY A 24 -8.73 -0.89 1.28
CA GLY A 24 -9.46 -1.56 0.21
C GLY A 24 -8.78 -1.38 -1.13
N LEU A 25 -8.31 -0.16 -1.42
CA LEU A 25 -7.56 0.14 -2.63
C LEU A 25 -6.26 -0.68 -2.70
N GLN A 26 -5.47 -0.70 -1.62
CA GLN A 26 -4.23 -1.48 -1.57
C GLN A 26 -4.46 -2.98 -1.75
N ILE A 27 -5.49 -3.54 -1.12
CA ILE A 27 -5.78 -4.97 -1.22
C ILE A 27 -6.31 -5.30 -2.61
N ILE A 28 -7.33 -4.58 -3.09
CA ILE A 28 -8.05 -4.94 -4.31
C ILE A 28 -7.16 -4.71 -5.54
N ILE A 29 -6.59 -3.52 -5.69
CA ILE A 29 -5.83 -3.19 -6.91
C ILE A 29 -4.60 -4.08 -7.03
N VAL A 30 -3.85 -4.26 -5.93
CA VAL A 30 -2.64 -5.09 -5.94
C VAL A 30 -2.98 -6.56 -6.19
N SER A 31 -4.05 -7.07 -5.57
CA SER A 31 -4.50 -8.45 -5.82
C SER A 31 -4.93 -8.65 -7.26
N VAL A 32 -5.67 -7.69 -7.84
CA VAL A 32 -6.08 -7.75 -9.25
C VAL A 32 -4.85 -7.82 -10.14
N PHE A 33 -3.87 -6.93 -9.97
CA PHE A 33 -2.65 -6.98 -10.79
C PHE A 33 -1.91 -8.32 -10.64
N ALA A 34 -1.67 -8.78 -9.41
CA ALA A 34 -0.92 -10.01 -9.18
C ALA A 34 -1.66 -11.26 -9.70
N LEU A 35 -2.95 -11.38 -9.43
CA LEU A 35 -3.77 -12.52 -9.85
C LEU A 35 -4.04 -12.49 -11.36
N SER A 36 -4.24 -11.32 -11.96
CA SER A 36 -4.37 -11.21 -13.42
C SER A 36 -3.10 -11.68 -14.12
N THR A 37 -1.90 -11.33 -13.61
CA THR A 37 -0.64 -11.86 -14.14
C THR A 37 -0.48 -13.36 -13.91
N LEU A 38 -1.01 -13.90 -12.80
CA LEU A 38 -0.95 -15.34 -12.52
C LEU A 38 -1.88 -16.16 -13.42
N PHE A 39 -3.13 -15.72 -13.61
CA PHE A 39 -4.14 -16.45 -14.37
C PHE A 39 -4.08 -16.18 -15.88
N ASN A 40 -3.55 -15.03 -16.29
CA ASN A 40 -3.28 -14.69 -17.69
C ASN A 40 -1.79 -14.34 -17.83
N PRO A 41 -0.90 -15.34 -17.76
CA PRO A 41 0.53 -15.12 -17.78
C PRO A 41 1.01 -14.56 -19.12
N PRO A 42 2.00 -13.66 -19.13
CA PRO A 42 2.67 -13.25 -20.36
C PRO A 42 3.42 -14.44 -20.99
N PRO A 43 3.72 -14.39 -22.30
CA PRO A 43 4.46 -15.44 -23.00
C PRO A 43 5.81 -15.80 -22.34
N ASP A 44 6.48 -14.82 -21.74
CA ASP A 44 7.77 -14.98 -21.07
C ASP A 44 7.64 -15.19 -19.55
N PHE A 45 6.58 -15.87 -19.10
CA PHE A 45 6.37 -16.16 -17.68
C PHE A 45 7.54 -16.95 -17.08
N ASN A 46 8.27 -16.31 -16.19
CA ASN A 46 9.49 -16.87 -15.62
C ASN A 46 9.63 -16.51 -14.12
N TYR A 47 10.79 -16.83 -13.55
CA TYR A 47 11.08 -16.54 -12.15
C TYR A 47 10.86 -15.06 -11.78
N THR A 48 11.22 -14.11 -12.64
CA THR A 48 11.04 -12.68 -12.39
C THR A 48 9.57 -12.30 -12.34
N THR A 49 8.73 -12.85 -13.23
CA THR A 49 7.27 -12.65 -13.18
C THR A 49 6.68 -13.24 -11.90
N MET A 50 7.12 -14.44 -11.49
CA MET A 50 6.67 -15.06 -10.27
C MET A 50 7.09 -14.27 -9.02
N ALA A 51 8.33 -13.76 -8.98
CA ALA A 51 8.82 -12.91 -7.90
C ALA A 51 7.98 -11.62 -7.75
N TYR A 52 7.58 -11.01 -8.88
CA TYR A 52 6.63 -9.90 -8.89
C TYR A 52 5.29 -10.28 -8.26
N ILE A 53 4.69 -11.41 -8.66
CA ILE A 53 3.41 -11.89 -8.10
C ILE A 53 3.54 -12.16 -6.61
N THR A 54 4.56 -12.91 -6.19
CA THR A 54 4.80 -13.26 -4.79
C THR A 54 4.96 -12.01 -3.94
N ARG A 55 5.79 -11.04 -4.33
CA ARG A 55 5.99 -9.80 -3.57
C ARG A 55 4.69 -9.01 -3.39
N ASN A 56 3.88 -8.89 -4.43
CA ASN A 56 2.60 -8.18 -4.37
C ASN A 56 1.59 -8.90 -3.46
N LEU A 57 1.47 -10.22 -3.57
CA LEU A 57 0.59 -11.00 -2.69
C LEU A 57 1.08 -11.02 -1.24
N THR A 58 2.39 -11.11 -1.00
CA THR A 58 2.96 -11.01 0.35
C THR A 58 2.65 -9.65 0.97
N ALA A 59 2.73 -8.55 0.21
CA ALA A 59 2.37 -7.23 0.72
C ALA A 59 0.88 -7.13 1.07
N VAL A 60 -0.01 -7.68 0.24
CA VAL A 60 -1.45 -7.76 0.53
C VAL A 60 -1.70 -8.54 1.82
N LEU A 61 -1.07 -9.71 1.97
CA LEU A 61 -1.17 -10.51 3.18
C LEU A 61 -0.65 -9.78 4.41
N ALA A 62 0.45 -9.03 4.30
CA ALA A 62 0.98 -8.22 5.40
C ALA A 62 -0.01 -7.13 5.84
N VAL A 63 -0.68 -6.47 4.89
CA VAL A 63 -1.73 -5.48 5.20
C VAL A 63 -2.93 -6.14 5.89
N ILE A 64 -3.42 -7.28 5.38
CA ILE A 64 -4.52 -8.04 5.99
C ILE A 64 -4.16 -8.46 7.41
N LEU A 65 -2.95 -8.99 7.61
CA LEU A 65 -2.47 -9.43 8.91
C LEU A 65 -2.37 -8.26 9.89
N ALA A 66 -1.83 -7.12 9.46
CA ALA A 66 -1.72 -5.93 10.30
C ALA A 66 -3.10 -5.39 10.73
N VAL A 67 -4.09 -5.44 9.83
CA VAL A 67 -5.48 -5.08 10.14
C VAL A 67 -6.11 -6.07 11.10
N TRP A 68 -5.91 -7.37 10.88
CA TRP A 68 -6.43 -8.44 11.74
C TRP A 68 -5.86 -8.34 13.17
N LEU A 69 -4.56 -8.07 13.29
CA LEU A 69 -3.89 -7.82 14.56
C LEU A 69 -4.26 -6.47 15.20
N ARG A 70 -5.01 -5.61 14.49
CA ARG A 70 -5.36 -4.25 14.92
C ARG A 70 -4.16 -3.44 15.40
N SER A 71 -3.03 -3.56 14.70
CA SER A 71 -1.77 -2.89 15.07
C SER A 71 -1.45 -1.76 14.10
N HIS A 72 -1.47 -0.51 14.59
CA HIS A 72 -1.09 0.64 13.77
C HIS A 72 0.37 0.60 13.34
N ALA A 73 1.26 0.09 14.20
CA ALA A 73 2.68 -0.06 13.90
C ALA A 73 2.90 -1.12 12.79
N ALA A 74 2.25 -2.28 12.89
CA ALA A 74 2.33 -3.30 11.84
C ALA A 74 1.79 -2.78 10.51
N LEU A 75 0.67 -2.06 10.55
CA LEU A 75 0.06 -1.49 9.34
C LEU A 75 0.94 -0.41 8.72
N PHE A 76 1.58 0.41 9.56
CA PHE A 76 2.54 1.42 9.09
C PHE A 76 3.72 0.76 8.38
N VAL A 77 4.31 -0.28 8.98
CA VAL A 77 5.44 -1.01 8.36
C VAL A 77 5.02 -1.69 7.06
N ALA A 78 3.84 -2.31 7.01
CA ALA A 78 3.33 -2.94 5.79
C ALA A 78 3.14 -1.92 4.65
N LEU A 79 2.54 -0.76 4.95
CA LEU A 79 2.38 0.33 3.96
C LEU A 79 3.73 0.93 3.56
N ALA A 80 4.68 1.09 4.49
CA ALA A 80 6.01 1.59 4.19
C ALA A 80 6.77 0.67 3.23
N ALA A 81 6.78 -0.64 3.50
CA ALA A 81 7.37 -1.62 2.61
C ALA A 81 6.74 -1.55 1.21
N ARG A 82 5.41 -1.40 1.14
CA ARG A 82 4.68 -1.30 -0.13
C ARG A 82 5.08 -0.06 -0.94
N VAL A 83 5.16 1.10 -0.30
CA VAL A 83 5.58 2.35 -0.93
C VAL A 83 6.99 2.22 -1.49
N VAL A 84 7.92 1.66 -0.70
CA VAL A 84 9.30 1.43 -1.15
C VAL A 84 9.33 0.52 -2.38
N THR A 85 8.61 -0.61 -2.35
CA THR A 85 8.58 -1.52 -3.50
C THR A 85 7.95 -0.90 -4.74
N ASP A 86 6.89 -0.08 -4.60
CA ASP A 86 6.27 0.62 -5.73
C ASP A 86 7.20 1.65 -6.36
N ILE A 87 7.94 2.41 -5.54
CA ILE A 87 8.92 3.39 -6.03
C ILE A 87 10.03 2.68 -6.79
N VAL A 88 10.54 1.57 -6.27
CA VAL A 88 11.57 0.75 -6.94
C VAL A 88 11.04 0.22 -8.26
N ASP A 89 9.82 -0.30 -8.31
CA ASP A 89 9.20 -0.80 -9.55
C ASP A 89 9.02 0.31 -10.59
N ALA A 90 8.46 1.46 -10.19
CA ALA A 90 8.28 2.61 -11.08
C ALA A 90 9.63 3.09 -11.65
N THR A 91 10.66 3.15 -10.81
CA THR A 91 12.02 3.54 -11.24
C THR A 91 12.63 2.50 -12.19
N THR A 92 12.39 1.22 -11.93
CA THR A 92 12.85 0.11 -12.80
C THR A 92 12.20 0.21 -14.19
N VAL A 93 10.91 0.55 -14.26
CA VAL A 93 10.21 0.76 -15.55
C VAL A 93 10.85 1.89 -16.37
N PHE A 94 11.24 2.99 -15.73
CA PHE A 94 11.90 4.09 -16.42
C PHE A 94 13.34 3.76 -16.85
N THR A 95 14.11 3.10 -15.98
CA THR A 95 15.52 2.75 -16.24
C THR A 95 15.68 1.66 -17.30
N MET A 96 14.78 0.67 -17.31
CA MET A 96 14.80 -0.44 -18.28
C MET A 96 14.12 -0.09 -19.62
N ASN A 97 13.68 1.15 -19.82
CA ASN A 97 13.02 1.61 -21.04
C ASN A 97 11.81 0.74 -21.48
N ALA A 98 11.05 0.21 -20.51
CA ALA A 98 9.87 -0.60 -20.78
C ALA A 98 8.70 0.29 -21.26
N THR A 99 8.70 0.63 -22.56
CA THR A 99 7.79 1.60 -23.19
C THR A 99 6.31 1.33 -22.90
N TYR A 100 5.91 0.05 -22.86
CA TYR A 100 4.53 -0.37 -22.58
C TYR A 100 4.11 -0.20 -21.12
N LEU A 101 5.05 -0.16 -20.18
CA LEU A 101 4.77 -0.01 -18.74
C LEU A 101 4.83 1.44 -18.27
N LYS A 102 5.50 2.34 -19.02
CA LYS A 102 5.61 3.76 -18.68
C LYS A 102 4.26 4.45 -18.54
N SER A 103 3.26 4.05 -19.33
CA SER A 103 1.90 4.61 -19.28
C SER A 103 1.12 4.19 -18.01
N ALA A 104 1.49 3.07 -17.37
CA ALA A 104 0.87 2.59 -16.15
C ALA A 104 1.45 3.24 -14.88
N VAL A 105 2.66 3.79 -14.94
CA VAL A 105 3.33 4.40 -13.78
C VAL A 105 2.52 5.54 -13.14
N PRO A 106 1.95 6.51 -13.88
CA PRO A 106 1.14 7.57 -13.29
C PRO A 106 -0.07 7.03 -12.50
N MET A 107 -0.69 5.96 -12.97
CA MET A 107 -1.80 5.31 -12.29
C MET A 107 -1.35 4.66 -10.98
N VAL A 108 -0.23 3.94 -10.98
CA VAL A 108 0.36 3.34 -9.77
C VAL A 108 0.71 4.41 -8.74
N VAL A 109 1.31 5.53 -9.17
CA VAL A 109 1.63 6.65 -8.27
C VAL A 109 0.36 7.23 -7.66
N ALA A 110 -0.63 7.56 -8.49
CA ALA A 110 -1.85 8.24 -8.05
C ALA A 110 -2.74 7.35 -7.16
N LEU A 111 -2.84 6.06 -7.47
CA LEU A 111 -3.74 5.15 -6.78
C LEU A 111 -3.05 4.40 -5.64
N LEU A 112 -1.80 3.96 -5.79
CA LEU A 112 -1.14 3.13 -4.78
C LEU A 112 -0.20 3.95 -3.87
N ILE A 113 0.71 4.71 -4.46
CA ILE A 113 1.78 5.37 -3.68
C ILE A 113 1.21 6.52 -2.84
N ILE A 114 0.48 7.45 -3.46
CA ILE A 114 -0.03 8.64 -2.77
C ILE A 114 -0.99 8.24 -1.62
N PRO A 115 -1.99 7.37 -1.83
CA PRO A 115 -2.88 6.96 -0.75
C PRO A 115 -2.15 6.24 0.39
N ALA A 116 -1.17 5.38 0.07
CA ALA A 116 -0.36 4.72 1.10
C ALA A 116 0.44 5.74 1.94
N LEU A 117 1.04 6.75 1.30
CA LEU A 117 1.76 7.82 2.02
C LEU A 117 0.83 8.62 2.94
N VAL A 118 -0.38 8.98 2.48
CA VAL A 118 -1.39 9.65 3.32
C VAL A 118 -1.75 8.77 4.52
N GLY A 119 -1.95 7.47 4.29
CA GLY A 119 -2.19 6.50 5.36
C GLY A 119 -1.03 6.41 6.36
N MET A 120 0.21 6.38 5.88
CA MET A 120 1.41 6.36 6.72
C MET A 120 1.52 7.60 7.61
N VAL A 121 1.29 8.80 7.07
CA VAL A 121 1.33 10.05 7.85
C VAL A 121 0.29 10.00 8.98
N PHE A 122 -0.91 9.51 8.69
CA PHE A 122 -1.95 9.33 9.71
C PHE A 122 -1.53 8.33 10.79
N LEU A 123 -1.05 7.14 10.41
CA LEU A 123 -0.63 6.10 11.35
C LEU A 123 0.53 6.56 12.23
N TRP A 124 1.50 7.28 11.67
CA TRP A 124 2.61 7.84 12.42
C TRP A 124 2.14 8.80 13.52
N ARG A 125 1.21 9.69 13.20
CA ARG A 125 0.60 10.60 14.19
C ARG A 125 -0.11 9.81 15.29
N ARG A 126 -0.82 8.73 14.94
CA ARG A 126 -1.52 7.86 15.91
C ARG A 126 -0.59 7.11 16.85
N ILE A 127 0.44 6.45 16.31
CA ILE A 127 1.45 5.73 17.10
C ILE A 127 2.14 6.68 18.10
N LYS A 128 2.46 7.90 17.67
CA LYS A 128 3.07 8.91 18.55
C LYS A 128 2.12 9.35 19.68
N GLN A 129 0.82 9.41 19.43
CA GLN A 129 -0.17 9.74 20.45
C GLN A 129 -0.35 8.62 21.47
N GLU A 130 -0.35 7.37 21.01
CA GLU A 130 -0.45 6.18 21.88
C GLU A 130 0.75 6.08 22.82
N LYS A 131 1.97 6.24 22.29
CA LYS A 131 3.20 6.25 23.11
C LYS A 131 3.26 7.36 24.16
N ARG A 132 2.52 8.46 23.97
CA ARG A 132 2.43 9.55 24.96
C ARG A 132 1.41 9.28 26.07
N ARG A 133 0.52 8.30 25.90
CA ARG A 133 -0.54 7.94 26.85
C ARG A 133 -0.19 6.71 27.69
N SER A 134 0.84 5.96 27.31
CA SER A 134 1.44 4.85 28.07
C SER A 134 2.55 5.36 28.95
#